data_AF-A0A2H9LWJ4-F1
#
_entry.id   AF-A0A2H9LWJ4-F1
#
_cell.length_a   1.000
_cell.length_b   1.000
_cell.length_c   1.000
_cell.angle_alpha   90.00
_cell.angle_beta   90.00
_cell.angle_gamma   90.00
#
_symmetry.space_group_name_H-M   'P 1'
#
loop_
_entity.id
_entity.type
_entity.pdbx_description
1 polymer ?
#
loop_
_entity_poly.entity_id
_entity_poly.type
_entity_poly.pdbx_seq_one_letter_code
_entity_poly.pdbx_strand_id
1 'polypeptide(L)'
;MGFLSDILPVVKKTIDSGYYNVRYGRQKYSLVEEIESASAEGIVPVIAEIKPSSPTEKELVKEDELEKLINDYGESDAAGISVLTEPVHFKGDITLLK
;
A
#
# COMPACT_ATOMS: atom_id res chain seq x y z
N MET A 1 -2.47 21.42 -16.01
CA MET A 1 -2.74 20.88 -14.65
C MET A 1 -2.02 19.55 -14.54
N GLY A 2 -1.42 19.23 -13.39
CA GLY A 2 -0.67 17.98 -13.21
C GLY A 2 -1.51 16.91 -12.52
N PHE A 3 -1.07 15.65 -12.58
CA PHE A 3 -1.79 14.49 -12.02
C PHE A 3 -2.28 14.70 -10.58
N LEU A 4 -1.47 15.37 -9.74
CA LEU A 4 -1.86 15.68 -8.36
C LEU A 4 -3.13 16.56 -8.28
N SER A 5 -3.26 17.55 -9.17
CA SER A 5 -4.47 18.37 -9.24
C SER A 5 -5.69 17.57 -9.71
N ASP A 6 -5.47 16.57 -10.56
CA ASP A 6 -6.52 15.75 -11.17
C ASP A 6 -7.05 14.69 -10.19
N ILE A 7 -6.19 14.12 -9.35
CA ILE A 7 -6.58 13.07 -8.39
C ILE A 7 -7.29 13.64 -7.13
N LEU A 8 -6.97 14.87 -6.73
CA LEU A 8 -7.47 15.46 -5.47
C LEU A 8 -9.00 15.45 -5.31
N PRO A 9 -9.81 15.85 -6.32
CA PRO A 9 -11.27 15.80 -6.21
C PRO A 9 -11.80 14.38 -6.01
N VAL A 10 -11.18 13.39 -6.65
CA VAL A 10 -11.56 11.99 -6.55
C VAL A 10 -11.23 11.44 -5.17
N VAL A 11 -10.01 11.69 -4.66
CA VAL A 11 -9.61 11.27 -3.31
C VAL A 11 -10.52 11.86 -2.24
N LYS A 12 -10.87 13.15 -2.34
CA LYS A 12 -11.83 13.78 -1.41
C LYS A 12 -13.17 13.05 -1.41
N LYS A 13 -13.73 12.78 -2.59
CA LYS A 13 -14.98 12.02 -2.72
C LYS A 13 -14.87 10.60 -2.13
N THR A 14 -13.73 9.94 -2.29
CA THR A 14 -13.47 8.61 -1.70
C THR A 14 -13.41 8.67 -0.17
N ILE A 15 -12.79 9.71 0.41
CA ILE A 15 -12.78 9.91 1.86
C ILE A 15 -14.21 10.19 2.37
N ASP A 16 -14.91 11.12 1.73
CA ASP A 16 -16.26 11.55 2.14
C ASP A 16 -17.30 10.43 2.03
N SER A 17 -17.09 9.43 1.16
CA SER A 17 -17.96 8.26 1.06
C SER A 17 -17.81 7.28 2.23
N GLY A 18 -16.79 7.47 3.08
CA GLY A 18 -16.47 6.57 4.17
C GLY A 18 -15.71 5.32 3.74
N TYR A 19 -15.15 5.27 2.53
CA TYR A 19 -14.37 4.12 2.03
C TYR A 19 -13.26 3.70 3.01
N TYR A 20 -12.59 4.67 3.65
CA TYR A 20 -11.52 4.42 4.62
C TYR A 20 -12.01 4.16 6.05
N ASN A 21 -13.33 4.12 6.30
CA ASN A 21 -13.90 3.79 7.62
C ASN A 21 -13.91 2.28 7.86
N VAL A 22 -12.74 1.67 7.80
CA VAL A 22 -12.50 0.25 8.10
C VAL A 22 -12.12 0.06 9.56
N ARG A 23 -12.73 -0.95 10.20
CA ARG A 23 -12.28 -1.44 11.52
C ARG A 23 -11.24 -2.54 11.28
N TYR A 24 -10.13 -2.49 12.01
CA TYR A 24 -9.15 -3.58 12.05
C TYR A 24 -8.94 -4.08 13.48
N GLY A 25 -8.71 -5.38 13.61
CA GLY A 25 -8.40 -6.07 14.87
C GLY A 25 -6.98 -6.66 14.90
N ARG A 26 -6.12 -6.30 13.94
CA ARG A 26 -4.76 -6.85 13.83
C ARG A 26 -3.78 -6.19 14.78
N GLN A 27 -2.75 -6.95 15.15
CA GLN A 27 -1.59 -6.44 15.87
C GLN A 27 -0.92 -5.32 15.05
N LYS A 28 -0.52 -4.26 15.75
CA LYS A 28 0.25 -3.17 15.14
C LYS A 28 1.72 -3.53 15.19
N TYR A 29 2.41 -3.37 14.06
CA TYR A 29 3.86 -3.45 13.97
C TYR A 29 4.39 -2.03 13.77
N SER A 30 5.52 -1.72 14.40
CA SER A 30 6.17 -0.42 14.26
C SER A 30 7.12 -0.45 13.06
N LEU A 31 6.77 0.28 12.01
CA LEU A 31 7.67 0.47 10.87
C LEU A 31 9.00 1.13 11.29
N VAL A 32 8.96 2.01 12.30
CA VAL A 32 10.17 2.69 12.80
C VAL A 32 11.11 1.68 13.46
N GLU A 33 10.59 0.80 14.31
CA GLU A 33 11.41 -0.21 15.02
C GLU A 33 12.06 -1.17 14.02
N GLU A 34 11.32 -1.59 12.98
CA GLU A 34 11.84 -2.51 11.96
C GLU A 34 12.95 -1.85 11.11
N ILE A 35 12.76 -0.59 10.71
CA ILE A 35 13.78 0.20 10.00
C ILE A 35 15.06 0.34 10.85
N GLU A 36 14.90 0.63 12.15
CA GLU A 36 16.03 0.75 13.08
C GLU A 36 16.74 -0.59 13.29
N SER A 37 16.01 -1.69 13.42
CA SER A 37 16.58 -3.04 13.56
C SER A 37 17.38 -3.45 12.33
N ALA A 38 16.80 -3.31 11.14
CA ALA A 38 17.51 -3.60 9.88
C ALA A 38 18.78 -2.74 9.76
N SER A 39 18.70 -1.45 10.10
CA SER A 39 19.88 -0.57 10.08
C SER A 39 20.95 -0.99 11.08
N ALA A 40 20.57 -1.47 12.27
CA ALA A 40 21.52 -1.94 13.29
C ALA A 40 22.22 -3.23 12.87
N GLU A 41 21.54 -4.07 12.08
CA GLU A 41 22.09 -5.30 11.49
C GLU A 41 22.91 -5.04 10.22
N GLY A 42 23.01 -3.79 9.76
CA GLY A 42 23.71 -3.42 8.52
C GLY A 42 22.94 -3.80 7.25
N ILE A 43 21.64 -4.09 7.37
CA ILE A 43 20.72 -4.38 6.29
C ILE A 43 20.08 -3.07 5.80
N VAL A 44 19.92 -2.92 4.49
CA VAL A 44 19.21 -1.75 3.93
C VAL A 44 17.71 -1.95 4.19
N PRO A 45 17.04 -1.07 4.97
CA PRO A 45 15.62 -1.22 5.25
C PRO A 45 14.80 -0.89 3.98
N VAL A 46 14.13 -1.91 3.43
CA VAL A 46 13.27 -1.77 2.26
C VAL A 46 11.81 -1.72 2.69
N ILE A 47 11.07 -0.73 2.20
CA ILE A 47 9.60 -0.75 2.23
C ILE A 47 9.14 -1.24 0.86
N ALA A 48 8.66 -2.48 0.80
CA ALA A 48 8.18 -3.07 -0.45
C ALA A 48 6.78 -2.51 -0.78
N GLU A 49 6.57 -2.01 -2.00
CA GLU A 49 5.29 -1.42 -2.42
C GLU A 49 4.46 -2.39 -3.27
N ILE A 50 3.20 -2.54 -2.90
CA ILE A 50 2.17 -3.21 -3.71
C ILE A 50 1.35 -2.12 -4.39
N LYS A 51 1.57 -2.00 -5.71
CA LYS A 51 0.95 -1.00 -6.58
C LYS A 51 0.29 -1.69 -7.78
N PRO A 52 -1.04 -1.88 -7.77
CA PRO A 52 -1.75 -2.57 -8.85
C PRO A 52 -1.70 -1.81 -10.18
N SER A 53 -1.80 -0.48 -10.12
CA SER A 53 -1.82 0.40 -11.30
C SER A 53 -1.10 1.72 -11.00
N SER A 54 -0.76 2.46 -12.03
CA SER A 54 -0.21 3.80 -11.94
C SER A 54 -0.72 4.70 -13.07
N PRO A 55 -0.56 6.04 -12.96
CA PRO A 55 -1.00 6.94 -14.01
C PRO A 55 -0.28 6.72 -15.35
N THR A 56 0.95 6.21 -15.29
CA THR A 56 1.81 5.94 -16.45
C THR A 56 1.68 4.52 -16.97
N GLU A 57 1.40 3.56 -16.09
CA GLU A 57 1.27 2.13 -16.41
C GLU A 57 -0.04 1.60 -15.84
N LYS A 58 -0.94 1.18 -16.72
CA LYS A 58 -2.36 0.93 -16.37
C LYS A 58 -2.55 -0.36 -15.59
N GLU A 59 -1.66 -1.32 -15.74
CA GLU A 59 -1.74 -2.63 -15.09
C GLU A 59 -0.32 -3.12 -14.77
N LEU A 60 0.07 -3.03 -13.50
CA LEU A 60 1.35 -3.50 -12.98
C LEU A 60 1.22 -4.86 -12.31
N VAL A 61 0.09 -5.11 -11.65
CA VAL A 61 -0.26 -6.36 -10.98
C VAL A 61 -1.72 -6.64 -11.26
N LYS A 62 -2.06 -7.89 -11.60
CA LYS A 62 -3.45 -8.28 -11.81
C LYS A 62 -4.18 -8.38 -10.47
N GLU A 63 -5.48 -8.10 -10.49
CA GLU A 63 -6.31 -8.13 -9.28
C GLU A 63 -6.30 -9.51 -8.59
N ASP A 64 -6.27 -10.60 -9.35
CA ASP A 64 -6.21 -11.98 -8.85
C ASP A 64 -4.82 -12.39 -8.31
N GLU A 65 -3.79 -11.58 -8.56
CA GLU A 65 -2.42 -11.80 -8.06
C GLU A 65 -2.13 -11.02 -6.76
N LEU A 66 -3.00 -10.06 -6.38
CA LEU A 66 -2.74 -9.14 -5.26
C LEU A 66 -2.63 -9.85 -3.91
N GLU A 67 -3.55 -10.76 -3.59
CA GLU A 67 -3.50 -11.50 -2.32
C GLU A 67 -2.24 -12.37 -2.23
N LYS A 68 -1.86 -12.99 -3.34
CA LYS A 68 -0.63 -13.79 -3.40
C LYS A 68 0.60 -12.92 -3.17
N LEU A 69 0.67 -11.76 -3.82
CA LEU A 69 1.80 -10.84 -3.69
C LEU A 69 1.96 -10.30 -2.26
N ILE A 70 0.84 -10.03 -1.57
CA ILE A 70 0.85 -9.63 -0.15
C ILE A 70 1.47 -10.72 0.71
N ASN A 71 1.05 -11.98 0.52
CA ASN A 71 1.59 -13.10 1.29
C ASN A 71 3.08 -13.32 0.99
N ASP A 72 3.47 -13.29 -0.30
CA ASP A 72 4.87 -13.42 -0.70
C ASP A 72 5.75 -12.32 -0.07
N TYR A 73 5.26 -11.08 0.02
CA TYR A 73 5.98 -9.97 0.67
C TYR A 73 5.98 -10.09 2.19
N GLY A 74 4.93 -10.65 2.79
CA GLY A 74 4.86 -10.93 4.23
C GLY A 74 5.90 -11.95 4.71
N GLU A 75 6.41 -12.79 3.81
CA GLU A 75 7.49 -13.75 4.07
C GLU A 75 8.89 -13.20 3.73
N SER A 76 8.98 -11.95 3.27
CA SER A 76 10.24 -11.32 2.89
C SER A 76 10.90 -10.56 4.05
N ASP A 77 12.21 -10.31 3.96
CA ASP A 77 12.98 -9.48 4.91
C ASP A 77 12.74 -7.96 4.70
N ALA A 78 11.62 -7.57 4.09
CA ALA A 78 11.27 -6.16 3.95
C ALA A 78 10.94 -5.56 5.32
N ALA A 79 11.49 -4.38 5.60
CA ALA A 79 11.21 -3.64 6.84
C ALA A 79 9.74 -3.19 6.94
N GLY A 80 9.02 -3.20 5.82
CA GLY A 80 7.59 -2.99 5.81
C GLY A 80 6.99 -3.15 4.43
N ILE A 81 5.66 -3.20 4.39
CA ILE A 81 4.90 -3.29 3.15
C ILE A 81 4.02 -2.04 3.03
N SER A 82 4.20 -1.30 1.94
CA SER A 82 3.31 -0.21 1.52
C SER A 82 2.26 -0.77 0.57
N VAL A 83 0.98 -0.67 0.92
CA VAL A 83 -0.12 -1.12 0.05
C VAL A 83 -0.89 0.10 -0.41
N LEU A 84 -1.00 0.31 -1.73
CA LEU A 84 -1.87 1.36 -2.24
C LEU A 84 -3.33 0.98 -2.06
N THR A 85 -4.10 1.92 -1.52
CA THR A 85 -5.52 1.74 -1.17
C THR A 85 -6.44 2.71 -1.90
N GLU A 86 -5.91 3.53 -2.82
CA GLU A 86 -6.73 4.44 -3.62
C GLU A 86 -7.37 3.66 -4.77
N PRO A 87 -8.71 3.57 -4.85
CA PRO A 87 -9.37 2.60 -5.72
C PRO A 87 -9.51 3.04 -7.17
N VAL A 88 -9.40 4.33 -7.49
CA VAL A 88 -9.78 4.84 -8.81
C VAL A 88 -8.61 4.86 -9.78
N HIS A 89 -7.50 5.50 -9.41
CA HIS A 89 -6.32 5.71 -10.25
C HIS A 89 -5.28 4.61 -10.05
N PHE A 90 -5.11 4.15 -8.81
CA PHE A 90 -4.12 3.13 -8.47
C PHE A 90 -4.69 1.71 -8.40
N LYS A 91 -6.02 1.58 -8.51
CA LYS A 91 -6.74 0.29 -8.39
C LYS A 91 -6.42 -0.46 -7.09
N GLY A 92 -6.09 0.30 -6.05
CA GLY A 92 -5.82 -0.22 -4.73
C GLY A 92 -7.09 -0.64 -4.01
N ASP A 93 -6.93 -1.39 -2.92
CA ASP A 93 -8.04 -1.77 -2.06
C ASP A 93 -7.67 -1.67 -0.58
N ILE A 94 -8.45 -0.88 0.17
CA ILE A 94 -8.33 -0.75 1.62
C ILE A 94 -8.54 -2.06 2.38
N THR A 95 -9.25 -3.03 1.79
CA THR A 95 -9.47 -4.32 2.46
C THR A 95 -8.20 -5.17 2.56
N LEU A 96 -7.20 -4.89 1.71
CA LEU A 96 -5.89 -5.56 1.73
C LEU A 96 -5.02 -5.19 2.95
N LEU A 97 -5.39 -4.12 3.69
CA LEU A 97 -4.71 -3.71 4.93
C LEU A 97 -5.32 -4.35 6.20
N LYS A 98 -6.24 -5.29 6.06
CA LYS A 98 -6.87 -5.94 7.23
C LYS A 98 -5.92 -6.85 7.99
#